data_AF-A0A8T0MXD4-F1
#
_entry.id   AF-A0A8T0MXD4-F1
#
_cell.length_a   1.000
_cell.length_b   1.000
_cell.length_c   1.000
_cell.angle_alpha   90.00
_cell.angle_beta   90.00
_cell.angle_gamma   90.00
#
_symmetry.space_group_name_H-M   'P 1'
#
loop_
_entity.id
_entity.type
_entity.pdbx_description
1 polymer ?
#
loop_
_entity_poly.entity_id
_entity_poly.type
_entity_poly.pdbx_seq_one_letter_code
_entity_poly.pdbx_strand_id
1 'polypeptide(L)'
;MLWLYYALLSMDVLLSINAIACVVESVYLAIYLVYAPKDAMVFNMKLLCIMNMGLFGAMVAFLQFYVEGQRRVSIAAGIGVAFALAVFVAPLAIIRQVIRTKSVEFMPFWLSFFLTISAVAWFFYGLLLKDLFVAMPNVLGLLFGLAQMWLYFVYRNPKKNGAVSQMQVVALAQAAADAEKEPQQQVRQQVHVAATLDADGEARMSADDGANKDDVVVVDIMPPPPPPLAPPAVIIPQPRTVEVV
;
A
#
# COMPACT_ATOMS: atom_id res chain seq x y z
N MET A 1 -8.99 -16.28 20.63
CA MET A 1 -10.07 -17.28 20.71
C MET A 1 -9.89 -18.50 19.80
N LEU A 2 -9.72 -18.37 18.47
CA LEU A 2 -9.57 -19.52 17.56
C LEU A 2 -8.41 -20.45 17.93
N TRP A 3 -7.22 -19.88 18.13
CA TRP A 3 -6.04 -20.62 18.58
C TRP A 3 -6.18 -21.21 19.98
N LEU A 4 -6.97 -20.56 20.85
CA LEU A 4 -7.29 -21.09 22.19
C LEU A 4 -8.15 -22.35 22.07
N TYR A 5 -9.17 -22.34 21.20
CA TYR A 5 -9.99 -23.51 20.94
C TYR A 5 -9.19 -24.65 20.32
N TYR A 6 -8.33 -24.35 19.34
CA TYR A 6 -7.40 -25.34 18.78
C TYR A 6 -6.49 -25.94 19.86
N ALA A 7 -5.87 -25.10 20.69
CA ALA A 7 -4.98 -25.55 21.75
C ALA A 7 -5.68 -26.32 22.88
N LEU A 8 -6.95 -26.03 23.18
CA LEU A 8 -7.76 -26.83 24.10
C LEU A 8 -8.01 -28.24 23.57
N LEU A 9 -8.10 -28.40 22.25
CA LEU A 9 -8.25 -29.72 21.62
C LEU A 9 -6.93 -30.50 21.55
N SER A 10 -5.80 -29.81 21.42
CA SER A 10 -4.47 -30.42 21.30
C SER A 10 -3.68 -30.52 22.63
N MET A 11 -4.12 -29.84 23.70
CA MET A 11 -3.47 -29.75 25.03
C MET A 11 -2.00 -29.26 24.98
N ASP A 12 -1.74 -28.26 24.14
CA ASP A 12 -0.40 -27.75 23.84
C ASP A 12 -0.02 -26.47 24.60
N VAL A 13 1.26 -26.11 24.56
CA VAL A 13 1.77 -24.82 25.09
C VAL A 13 1.12 -23.60 24.43
N LEU A 14 0.46 -23.76 23.28
CA LEU A 14 -0.36 -22.73 22.67
C LEU A 14 -1.50 -22.28 23.60
N LEU A 15 -1.97 -23.15 24.51
CA LEU A 15 -3.07 -22.84 25.41
C LEU A 15 -2.70 -21.70 26.36
N SER A 16 -1.54 -21.78 27.00
CA SER A 16 -1.13 -20.80 28.03
C SER A 16 -0.92 -19.41 27.43
N ILE A 17 -0.18 -19.32 26.31
CA ILE A 17 0.09 -18.04 25.65
C ILE A 17 -1.19 -17.40 25.09
N ASN A 18 -2.07 -18.18 24.47
CA ASN A 18 -3.32 -17.64 23.93
C ASN A 18 -4.32 -17.29 25.03
N ALA A 19 -4.28 -17.96 26.19
CA ALA A 19 -5.09 -17.58 27.35
C ALA A 19 -4.65 -16.24 27.91
N ILE A 20 -3.34 -16.04 28.09
CA ILE A 20 -2.76 -14.76 28.54
C ILE A 20 -3.10 -13.65 27.53
N ALA A 21 -2.90 -13.90 26.22
CA ALA A 21 -3.24 -12.95 25.17
C ALA A 21 -4.72 -12.57 25.21
N CYS A 22 -5.62 -13.54 25.41
CA CYS A 22 -7.05 -13.27 25.51
C CYS A 22 -7.38 -12.34 26.69
N VAL A 23 -6.71 -12.51 27.84
CA VAL A 23 -6.90 -11.62 29.00
C VAL A 23 -6.40 -10.22 28.70
N VAL A 24 -5.19 -10.08 28.13
CA VAL A 24 -4.61 -8.79 27.78
C VAL A 24 -5.46 -8.06 26.74
N GLU A 25 -5.91 -8.75 25.69
CA GLU A 25 -6.80 -8.19 24.66
C GLU A 25 -8.14 -7.76 25.24
N SER A 26 -8.71 -8.54 26.17
CA SER A 26 -9.97 -8.20 26.84
C SER A 26 -9.84 -6.93 27.68
N VAL A 27 -8.73 -6.78 28.42
CA VAL A 27 -8.44 -5.56 29.19
C VAL A 27 -8.26 -4.36 28.26
N TYR A 28 -7.49 -4.52 27.18
CA TYR A 28 -7.30 -3.47 26.18
C TYR A 28 -8.62 -3.01 25.57
N LEU A 29 -9.48 -3.96 25.17
CA LEU A 29 -10.80 -3.66 24.60
C LEU A 29 -11.73 -3.01 25.62
N ALA A 30 -11.71 -3.44 26.88
CA ALA A 30 -12.51 -2.83 27.94
C ALA A 30 -12.13 -1.36 28.13
N ILE A 31 -10.83 -1.07 28.22
CA ILE A 31 -10.32 0.31 28.31
C ILE A 31 -10.77 1.11 27.06
N TYR A 32 -10.55 0.56 25.86
CA TYR A 32 -10.96 1.23 24.62
C TYR A 32 -12.46 1.55 24.60
N LEU A 33 -13.33 0.62 24.99
CA LEU A 33 -14.77 0.83 25.01
C LEU A 33 -15.21 1.90 26.02
N VAL A 34 -14.48 2.05 27.14
CA VAL A 34 -14.77 3.10 28.14
C VAL A 34 -14.42 4.49 27.62
N TYR A 35 -13.30 4.63 26.89
CA TYR A 35 -12.79 5.93 26.45
C TYR A 35 -13.19 6.32 25.01
N ALA A 36 -13.72 5.40 24.21
CA ALA A 36 -14.09 5.67 22.83
C ALA A 36 -15.33 6.59 22.73
N PRO A 37 -15.40 7.46 21.69
CA PRO A 37 -16.61 8.21 21.40
C PRO A 37 -17.77 7.25 21.07
N LYS A 38 -19.00 7.63 21.46
CA LYS A 38 -20.17 6.74 21.44
C LYS A 38 -20.38 6.02 20.10
N ASP A 39 -20.20 6.72 18.98
CA ASP A 39 -20.39 6.13 17.64
C ASP A 39 -19.37 5.02 17.35
N ALA A 40 -18.09 5.27 17.66
CA ALA A 40 -17.03 4.29 17.51
C ALA A 40 -17.17 3.14 18.51
N MET A 41 -17.58 3.44 19.75
CA MET A 41 -17.83 2.44 20.79
C MET A 41 -18.94 1.47 20.35
N VAL A 42 -20.09 1.97 19.91
CA VAL A 42 -21.23 1.14 19.48
C VAL A 42 -20.84 0.28 18.28
N PHE A 43 -20.13 0.85 17.30
CA PHE A 43 -19.62 0.09 16.16
C PHE A 43 -18.68 -1.04 16.58
N ASN A 44 -17.67 -0.75 17.41
CA ASN A 44 -16.70 -1.74 17.86
C ASN A 44 -17.34 -2.80 18.76
N MET A 45 -18.27 -2.41 19.65
CA MET A 45 -19.03 -3.34 20.48
C MET A 45 -19.87 -4.29 19.62
N LYS A 46 -20.56 -3.76 18.59
CA LYS A 46 -21.33 -4.59 17.65
C LYS A 46 -20.43 -5.58 16.92
N LEU A 47 -19.28 -5.12 16.41
CA LEU A 47 -18.31 -5.98 15.74
C LEU A 47 -17.76 -7.07 16.68
N LEU A 48 -17.43 -6.69 17.93
CA LEU A 48 -16.94 -7.59 18.96
C LEU A 48 -17.96 -8.70 19.26
N CYS A 49 -19.22 -8.34 19.49
CA CYS A 49 -20.29 -9.29 19.78
C CYS A 49 -20.56 -10.21 18.58
N ILE A 50 -20.67 -9.66 17.37
CA ILE A 50 -20.93 -10.45 16.16
C ILE A 50 -19.79 -11.44 15.89
N MET A 51 -18.54 -10.99 15.95
CA MET A 51 -17.40 -11.86 15.64
C MET A 51 -17.11 -12.89 16.74
N ASN A 52 -17.10 -12.48 18.01
CA ASN A 52 -16.66 -13.35 19.11
C ASN A 52 -17.79 -14.18 19.73
N MET A 53 -18.99 -13.62 19.89
CA MET A 53 -20.11 -14.38 20.45
C MET A 53 -20.92 -15.06 19.35
N GLY A 54 -21.20 -14.34 18.26
CA GLY A 54 -21.96 -14.85 17.13
C GLY A 54 -21.17 -15.87 16.30
N LEU A 55 -20.21 -15.41 15.52
CA LEU A 55 -19.50 -16.23 14.53
C LEU A 55 -18.64 -17.32 15.19
N PHE A 56 -17.81 -16.97 16.18
CA PHE A 56 -17.00 -17.95 16.89
C PHE A 56 -17.85 -18.94 17.70
N GLY A 57 -18.90 -18.47 18.39
CA GLY A 57 -19.84 -19.33 19.11
C GLY A 57 -20.56 -20.32 18.20
N ALA A 58 -21.09 -19.84 17.06
CA ALA A 58 -21.72 -20.68 16.05
C ALA A 58 -20.74 -21.69 15.43
N MET A 59 -19.50 -21.28 15.16
CA MET A 59 -18.44 -22.17 14.68
C MET A 59 -18.15 -23.28 15.69
N VAL A 60 -17.98 -22.97 16.98
CA VAL A 60 -17.74 -23.96 18.02
C VAL A 60 -18.93 -24.91 18.14
N ALA A 61 -20.17 -24.40 18.18
CA ALA A 61 -21.37 -25.22 18.23
C ALA A 61 -21.45 -26.18 17.03
N PHE A 62 -21.25 -25.67 15.81
CA PHE A 62 -21.25 -26.50 14.60
C PHE A 62 -20.19 -27.62 14.68
N LEU A 63 -18.97 -27.27 15.06
CA LEU A 63 -17.88 -28.23 15.20
C LEU A 63 -18.11 -29.25 16.31
N GLN A 64 -18.83 -28.91 17.38
CA GLN A 64 -19.13 -29.83 18.47
C GLN A 64 -20.29 -30.78 18.14
N PHE A 65 -21.34 -30.29 17.49
CA PHE A 65 -22.54 -31.10 17.20
C PHE A 65 -22.46 -31.90 15.90
N TYR A 66 -21.69 -31.44 14.90
CA TYR A 66 -21.69 -32.04 13.56
C TYR A 66 -20.33 -32.63 13.14
N VAL A 67 -19.25 -32.41 13.88
CA VAL A 67 -17.91 -32.86 13.51
C VAL A 67 -17.22 -33.60 14.64
N GLU A 68 -16.98 -34.89 14.44
CA GLU A 68 -16.36 -35.74 15.46
C GLU A 68 -14.86 -36.00 15.20
N GLY A 69 -14.15 -36.33 16.28
CA GLY A 69 -12.78 -36.83 16.25
C GLY A 69 -11.74 -35.86 15.67
N GLN A 70 -10.75 -36.41 14.98
CA GLN A 70 -9.60 -35.67 14.44
C GLN A 70 -10.00 -34.63 13.38
N ARG A 71 -11.09 -34.86 12.64
CA ARG A 71 -11.58 -33.90 11.63
C ARG A 71 -11.96 -32.56 12.26
N ARG A 72 -12.45 -32.55 13.51
CA ARG A 72 -12.77 -31.34 14.26
C ARG A 72 -11.53 -30.48 14.49
N VAL A 73 -10.43 -31.12 14.86
CA VAL A 73 -9.14 -30.46 15.13
C VAL A 73 -8.59 -29.84 13.84
N SER A 74 -8.58 -30.59 12.73
CA SER A 74 -8.09 -30.10 11.44
C SER A 74 -8.91 -28.93 10.89
N ILE A 75 -10.24 -28.97 11.01
CA ILE A 75 -11.09 -27.85 10.55
C ILE A 75 -10.89 -26.61 11.44
N ALA A 76 -10.85 -26.78 12.76
CA ALA A 76 -10.58 -25.68 13.68
C ALA A 76 -9.21 -25.04 13.42
N ALA A 77 -8.19 -25.85 13.20
CA ALA A 77 -6.85 -25.40 12.84
C ALA A 77 -6.84 -24.66 11.49
N GLY A 78 -7.50 -25.21 10.47
CA GLY A 78 -7.60 -24.57 9.15
C GLY A 78 -8.27 -23.20 9.19
N ILE A 79 -9.37 -23.06 9.95
CA ILE A 79 -10.03 -21.75 10.16
C ILE A 79 -9.09 -20.80 10.92
N GLY A 80 -8.42 -21.30 11.96
CA GLY A 80 -7.42 -20.53 12.72
C GLY A 80 -6.29 -19.99 11.83
N VAL A 81 -5.76 -20.83 10.93
CA VAL A 81 -4.75 -20.43 9.93
C VAL A 81 -5.29 -19.38 8.98
N ALA A 82 -6.49 -19.57 8.42
CA ALA A 82 -7.09 -18.58 7.51
C ALA A 82 -7.20 -17.20 8.16
N PHE A 83 -7.65 -17.13 9.42
CA PHE A 83 -7.70 -15.88 10.17
C PHE A 83 -6.30 -15.33 10.50
N ALA A 84 -5.34 -16.20 10.87
CA ALA A 84 -3.96 -15.77 11.12
C ALA A 84 -3.34 -15.12 9.87
N LEU A 85 -3.62 -15.67 8.69
CA LEU A 85 -3.18 -15.09 7.42
C LEU A 85 -3.86 -13.75 7.13
N ALA A 86 -5.16 -13.62 7.42
CA ALA A 86 -5.90 -12.39 7.22
C ALA A 86 -5.37 -11.22 8.07
N VAL A 87 -4.85 -11.50 9.27
CA VAL A 87 -4.25 -10.46 10.14
C VAL A 87 -3.02 -9.82 9.51
N PHE A 88 -2.33 -10.47 8.58
CA PHE A 88 -1.20 -9.88 7.85
C PHE A 88 -1.56 -8.70 6.94
N VAL A 89 -2.85 -8.43 6.71
CA VAL A 89 -3.30 -7.22 6.01
C VAL A 89 -2.81 -5.95 6.72
N ALA A 90 -2.80 -5.94 8.06
CA ALA A 90 -2.33 -4.79 8.84
C ALA A 90 -0.84 -4.47 8.63
N PRO A 91 0.13 -5.39 8.84
CA PRO A 91 1.54 -5.10 8.58
C PRO A 91 1.82 -4.79 7.10
N LEU A 92 1.06 -5.38 6.16
CA LEU A 92 1.16 -5.03 4.74
C LEU A 92 0.77 -3.57 4.48
N ALA A 93 -0.29 -3.08 5.13
CA ALA A 93 -0.70 -1.68 5.06
C ALA A 93 0.39 -0.74 5.63
N ILE A 94 1.05 -1.13 6.72
CA ILE A 94 2.18 -0.36 7.28
C ILE A 94 3.38 -0.32 6.32
N ILE A 95 3.76 -1.46 5.72
CA ILE A 95 4.84 -1.51 4.70
C ILE A 95 4.52 -0.56 3.55
N ARG A 96 3.29 -0.61 3.03
CA ARG A 96 2.82 0.30 1.97
C ARG A 96 2.91 1.76 2.40
N GLN A 97 2.51 2.06 3.64
CA GLN A 97 2.56 3.42 4.19
C GLN A 97 4.00 3.93 4.26
N VAL A 98 4.95 3.14 4.79
CA VAL A 98 6.37 3.52 4.89
C VAL A 98 6.99 3.77 3.51
N ILE A 99 6.66 2.96 2.51
CA ILE A 99 7.13 3.18 1.13
C ILE A 99 6.59 4.51 0.57
N ARG A 100 5.33 4.84 0.85
CA ARG A 100 4.67 6.07 0.37
C ARG A 100 5.18 7.32 1.09
N THR A 101 5.32 7.25 2.42
CA THR A 101 5.75 8.39 3.24
C THR A 101 7.26 8.55 3.30
N LYS A 102 8.02 7.54 2.86
CA LYS A 102 9.50 7.49 2.94
C LYS A 102 10.01 7.68 4.38
N SER A 103 9.15 7.43 5.38
CA SER A 103 9.39 7.64 6.80
C SER A 103 9.01 6.40 7.60
N VAL A 104 9.82 6.08 8.61
CA VAL A 104 9.68 4.92 9.50
C VAL A 104 8.97 5.25 10.81
N GLU A 105 8.36 6.44 10.92
CA GLU A 105 7.70 6.92 12.15
C GLU A 105 6.64 5.95 12.69
N PHE A 106 5.91 5.26 11.80
CA PHE A 106 4.86 4.31 12.14
C PHE A 106 5.36 2.86 12.29
N MET A 107 6.68 2.62 12.26
CA MET A 107 7.27 1.28 12.38
C MET A 107 8.37 1.27 13.45
N PRO A 108 8.02 0.99 14.72
CA PRO A 108 9.02 0.83 15.77
C PRO A 108 9.86 -0.43 15.51
N PHE A 109 11.18 -0.26 15.35
CA PHE A 109 12.12 -1.33 15.06
C PHE A 109 12.01 -2.52 16.03
N TRP A 110 11.92 -2.22 17.34
CA TRP A 110 11.84 -3.24 18.38
C TRP A 110 10.60 -4.13 18.25
N LEU A 111 9.47 -3.57 17.84
CA LEU A 111 8.23 -4.32 17.63
C LEU A 111 8.41 -5.33 16.49
N SER A 112 8.93 -4.90 15.35
CA SER A 112 9.20 -5.80 14.22
C SER A 112 10.26 -6.85 14.56
N PHE A 113 11.28 -6.49 15.33
CA PHE A 113 12.33 -7.43 15.78
C PHE A 113 11.77 -8.53 16.68
N PHE A 114 11.02 -8.19 17.74
CA PHE A 114 10.42 -9.17 18.63
C PHE A 114 9.35 -10.03 17.95
N LEU A 115 8.55 -9.46 17.05
CA LEU A 115 7.61 -10.22 16.22
C LEU A 115 8.33 -11.22 15.32
N THR A 116 9.48 -10.84 14.76
CA THR A 116 10.29 -11.75 13.92
C THR A 116 10.84 -12.91 14.74
N ILE A 117 11.42 -12.65 15.92
CA ILE A 117 11.90 -13.72 16.81
C ILE A 117 10.75 -14.64 17.22
N SER A 118 9.59 -14.08 17.56
CA SER A 118 8.40 -14.85 17.89
C SER A 118 7.98 -15.75 16.71
N ALA A 119 7.93 -15.21 15.50
CA ALA A 119 7.60 -15.99 14.30
C ALA A 119 8.62 -17.12 14.04
N VAL A 120 9.92 -16.88 14.23
CA VAL A 120 10.95 -17.93 14.12
C VAL A 120 10.72 -19.03 15.17
N ALA A 121 10.48 -18.65 16.43
CA ALA A 121 10.24 -19.61 17.50
C ALA A 121 9.01 -20.48 17.23
N TRP A 122 7.89 -19.88 16.80
CA TRP A 122 6.67 -20.60 16.46
C TRP A 122 6.78 -21.43 15.18
N PHE A 123 7.55 -20.97 14.20
CA PHE A 123 7.86 -21.74 13.01
C PHE A 123 8.60 -23.03 13.37
N PHE A 124 9.67 -22.94 14.15
CA PHE A 124 10.42 -24.12 14.59
C PHE A 124 9.59 -25.01 15.52
N TYR A 125 8.78 -24.41 16.41
CA TYR A 125 7.84 -25.16 17.25
C TYR A 125 6.89 -26.01 16.39
N GLY A 126 6.22 -25.40 15.41
CA GLY A 126 5.32 -26.12 14.50
C GLY A 126 6.05 -27.19 13.68
N LEU A 127 7.25 -26.88 13.18
CA LEU A 127 8.07 -27.83 12.41
C LEU A 127 8.48 -29.05 13.23
N LEU A 128 8.91 -28.85 14.49
CA LEU A 128 9.33 -29.93 15.39
C LEU A 128 8.16 -30.82 15.80
N LEU A 129 6.97 -30.25 15.99
CA LEU A 129 5.74 -31.02 16.24
C LEU A 129 5.08 -31.57 14.98
N LYS A 130 5.66 -31.31 13.79
CA LYS A 130 5.07 -31.64 12.47
C LYS A 130 3.66 -31.07 12.29
N ASP A 131 3.37 -29.96 12.96
CA ASP A 131 2.14 -29.22 12.84
C ASP A 131 2.30 -28.08 11.83
N LEU A 132 1.89 -28.36 10.60
CA LEU A 132 1.93 -27.40 9.50
C LEU A 132 0.93 -26.25 9.71
N PHE A 133 -0.12 -26.43 10.52
CA PHE A 133 -1.06 -25.34 10.79
C PHE A 133 -0.39 -24.23 11.59
N VAL A 134 0.50 -24.57 12.52
CA VAL A 134 1.28 -23.57 13.25
C VAL A 134 2.45 -23.05 12.40
N ALA A 135 3.14 -23.91 11.66
CA ALA A 135 4.33 -23.49 10.89
C ALA A 135 3.99 -22.51 9.75
N MET A 136 2.95 -22.79 8.96
CA MET A 136 2.59 -22.04 7.75
C MET A 136 2.40 -20.52 7.95
N PRO A 137 1.53 -20.04 8.87
CA PRO A 137 1.36 -18.60 9.07
C PRO A 137 2.63 -17.93 9.60
N ASN A 138 3.45 -18.65 10.36
CA ASN A 138 4.70 -18.12 10.90
C ASN A 138 5.80 -17.94 9.83
N VAL A 139 5.78 -18.71 8.74
CA VAL A 139 6.64 -18.44 7.56
C VAL A 139 6.32 -17.06 6.98
N LEU A 140 5.03 -16.74 6.79
CA LEU A 140 4.64 -15.42 6.30
C LEU A 140 4.93 -14.32 7.32
N GLY A 141 4.75 -14.59 8.62
CA GLY A 141 5.15 -13.70 9.69
C GLY A 141 6.65 -13.37 9.67
N LEU A 142 7.50 -14.37 9.41
CA LEU A 142 8.94 -14.19 9.23
C LEU A 142 9.25 -13.34 8.00
N LEU A 143 8.62 -13.63 6.85
CA LEU A 143 8.81 -12.86 5.61
C LEU A 143 8.44 -11.39 5.80
N PHE A 144 7.28 -11.11 6.41
CA PHE A 144 6.87 -9.74 6.70
C PHE A 144 7.80 -9.09 7.73
N GLY A 145 8.17 -9.78 8.81
CA GLY A 145 9.09 -9.25 9.83
C GLY A 145 10.45 -8.86 9.25
N LEU A 146 11.04 -9.71 8.39
CA LEU A 146 12.27 -9.40 7.65
C LEU A 146 12.10 -8.22 6.71
N ALA A 147 10.99 -8.17 5.96
CA ALA A 147 10.70 -7.04 5.08
C ALA A 147 10.57 -5.73 5.87
N GLN A 148 9.92 -5.74 7.03
CA GLN A 148 9.78 -4.59 7.91
C GLN A 148 11.15 -4.10 8.43
N MET A 149 12.00 -5.00 8.91
CA MET A 149 13.36 -4.64 9.35
C MET A 149 14.22 -4.10 8.21
N TRP A 150 14.16 -4.72 7.03
CA TRP A 150 14.84 -4.24 5.83
C TRP A 150 14.41 -2.80 5.49
N LEU A 151 13.09 -2.58 5.44
CA LEU A 151 12.50 -1.27 5.14
C LEU A 151 12.92 -0.23 6.17
N TYR A 152 12.98 -0.61 7.45
CA TYR A 152 13.47 0.26 8.51
C TYR A 152 14.90 0.74 8.24
N PHE A 153 15.83 -0.15 7.90
CA PHE A 153 17.22 0.24 7.61
C PHE A 153 17.35 1.15 6.39
N VAL A 154 16.57 0.91 5.34
CA VAL A 154 16.56 1.75 4.14
C VAL A 154 16.02 3.15 4.47
N TYR A 155 14.91 3.26 5.20
CA TYR A 155 14.21 4.52 5.41
C TYR A 155 14.62 5.30 6.67
N ARG A 156 15.39 4.71 7.59
CA ARG A 156 15.91 5.35 8.82
C ARG A 156 16.79 6.59 8.57
N ASN A 157 17.42 6.73 7.39
CA ASN A 157 18.34 7.82 7.08
C ASN A 157 17.75 8.80 6.02
N PRO A 158 16.94 9.78 6.43
CA PRO A 158 16.26 10.71 5.51
C PRO A 158 17.22 11.55 4.64
N LYS A 159 18.44 11.84 5.12
CA LYS A 159 19.45 12.63 4.37
C LYS A 159 19.94 11.95 3.08
N LYS A 160 19.97 10.61 3.03
CA LYS A 160 20.28 9.87 1.79
C LYS A 160 19.05 9.68 0.92
N ASN A 161 17.86 9.58 1.52
CA ASN A 161 16.63 9.23 0.80
C ASN A 161 15.97 10.42 0.10
N GLY A 162 16.10 11.63 0.64
CA GLY A 162 15.69 12.85 -0.07
C GLY A 162 16.46 13.06 -1.36
N ALA A 163 17.78 12.79 -1.35
CA ALA A 163 18.63 12.88 -2.53
C ALA A 163 18.29 11.81 -3.59
N VAL A 164 18.02 10.57 -3.17
CA VAL A 164 17.59 9.48 -4.09
C VAL A 164 16.21 9.77 -4.68
N SER A 165 15.26 10.26 -3.87
CA SER A 165 13.92 10.61 -4.37
C SER A 165 13.96 11.78 -5.35
N GLN A 166 14.79 12.80 -5.09
CA GLN A 166 14.97 13.90 -6.05
C GLN A 166 15.71 13.45 -7.31
N MET A 167 16.76 12.64 -7.21
CA MET A 167 17.42 12.06 -8.39
C MET A 167 16.47 11.21 -9.23
N GLN A 168 15.56 10.46 -8.62
CA GLN A 168 14.63 9.60 -9.34
C GLN A 168 13.52 10.42 -10.02
N VAL A 169 13.03 11.49 -9.38
CA VAL A 169 12.09 12.45 -9.99
C VAL A 169 12.75 13.22 -11.13
N VAL A 170 13.99 13.66 -10.95
CA VAL A 170 14.78 14.36 -11.97
C VAL A 170 15.10 13.43 -13.14
N ALA A 171 15.45 12.16 -12.90
CA ALA A 171 15.70 11.17 -13.94
C ALA A 171 14.43 10.83 -14.74
N LEU A 172 13.27 10.72 -14.09
CA LEU A 172 11.99 10.52 -14.77
C LEU A 172 11.58 11.76 -15.58
N ALA A 173 11.80 12.96 -15.05
CA ALA A 173 11.54 14.21 -15.76
C ALA A 173 12.48 14.39 -16.97
N GLN A 174 13.74 13.99 -16.83
CA GLN A 174 14.72 13.98 -17.94
C GLN A 174 14.37 12.93 -18.99
N ALA A 175 14.01 11.71 -18.59
CA ALA A 175 13.55 10.69 -19.53
C ALA A 175 12.27 11.10 -20.29
N ALA A 176 11.34 11.79 -19.63
CA ALA A 176 10.16 12.34 -20.28
C ALA A 176 10.51 13.49 -21.24
N ALA A 177 11.42 14.40 -20.83
CA ALA A 177 11.89 15.49 -21.67
C ALA A 177 12.71 15.01 -22.89
N ASP A 178 13.42 13.90 -22.76
CA ASP A 178 14.17 13.30 -23.86
C ASP A 178 13.26 12.51 -24.81
N ALA A 179 12.21 11.85 -24.30
CA ALA A 179 11.17 11.24 -25.13
C ALA A 179 10.33 12.29 -25.91
N GLU A 180 10.17 13.50 -25.38
CA GLU A 180 9.46 14.60 -26.05
C GLU A 180 10.31 15.29 -27.13
N LYS A 181 11.64 15.17 -27.08
CA LYS A 181 12.56 15.70 -28.10
C LYS A 181 12.64 14.84 -29.36
N GLU A 182 12.36 13.54 -29.28
CA GLU A 182 12.36 12.64 -30.45
C GLU A 182 11.44 13.12 -31.60
N PRO A 183 10.18 13.52 -31.36
CA PRO A 183 9.32 14.05 -32.44
C PRO A 183 9.74 15.44 -32.92
N GLN A 184 10.31 16.29 -32.06
CA GLN A 184 10.76 17.64 -32.46
C GLN A 184 12.04 17.62 -33.30
N GLN A 185 12.94 16.68 -33.04
CA GLN A 185 14.15 16.50 -33.86
C GLN A 185 13.82 16.01 -35.27
N GLN A 186 12.84 15.11 -35.42
CA GLN A 186 12.38 14.65 -36.73
C GLN A 186 11.72 15.77 -37.55
N VAL A 187 10.87 16.60 -36.94
CA VAL A 187 10.26 17.76 -37.61
C VAL A 187 11.32 18.80 -38.00
N ARG A 188 12.29 19.08 -37.13
CA ARG A 188 13.36 20.05 -37.42
C ARG A 188 14.30 19.56 -38.54
N GLN A 189 14.52 18.27 -38.63
CA GLN A 189 15.31 17.64 -39.71
C GLN A 189 14.53 17.67 -41.04
N GLN A 190 13.22 17.43 -41.03
CA GLN A 190 12.37 17.60 -42.21
C GLN A 190 12.27 19.05 -42.68
N VAL A 191 12.15 20.02 -41.78
CA VAL A 191 12.13 21.46 -42.11
C VAL A 191 13.49 21.92 -42.66
N HIS A 192 14.60 21.40 -42.14
CA HIS A 192 15.93 21.73 -42.67
C HIS A 192 16.14 21.14 -44.08
N VAL A 193 15.69 19.90 -44.33
CA VAL A 193 15.75 19.27 -45.66
C VAL A 193 14.85 20.00 -46.67
N ALA A 194 13.65 20.42 -46.27
CA ALA A 194 12.77 21.22 -47.13
C ALA A 194 13.38 22.59 -47.46
N ALA A 195 13.94 23.28 -46.47
CA ALA A 195 14.60 24.57 -46.68
C ALA A 195 15.86 24.50 -47.56
N THR A 196 16.55 23.35 -47.60
CA THR A 196 17.67 23.13 -48.53
C THR A 196 17.21 22.82 -49.95
N LEU A 197 16.00 22.26 -50.14
CA LEU A 197 15.44 21.98 -51.46
C LEU A 197 14.91 23.23 -52.16
N ASP A 198 14.46 24.23 -51.40
CA ASP A 198 13.99 25.51 -51.96
C ASP A 198 15.12 26.46 -52.37
N ALA A 199 16.35 26.23 -51.89
CA ALA A 199 17.51 27.07 -52.19
C ALA A 199 18.23 26.70 -53.50
N ASP A 200 18.02 25.48 -54.00
CA ASP A 200 18.67 24.96 -55.21
C ASP A 200 17.64 24.85 -56.36
N GLY A 201 17.24 25.99 -56.90
CA GLY A 201 16.37 26.04 -58.08
C GLY A 201 17.13 25.81 -59.39
N GLU A 202 16.77 24.75 -60.14
CA GLU A 202 16.91 24.57 -61.61
C GLU A 202 15.98 23.40 -62.04
N ALA A 203 15.30 23.32 -63.20
CA ALA A 203 15.06 24.19 -64.34
C ALA A 203 13.85 23.66 -65.19
N ARG A 204 13.02 24.61 -65.68
CA ARG A 204 12.37 24.71 -67.01
C ARG A 204 11.57 23.54 -67.68
N MET A 205 10.28 23.84 -67.90
CA MET A 205 9.60 24.02 -69.23
C MET A 205 8.93 22.82 -69.93
N SER A 206 7.60 22.85 -70.09
CA SER A 206 6.84 22.81 -71.38
C SER A 206 5.31 22.72 -71.17
N ALA A 207 4.57 23.20 -72.18
CA ALA A 207 3.12 23.50 -72.29
C ALA A 207 2.13 22.32 -72.09
N ASP A 208 0.88 22.61 -71.67
CA ASP A 208 -0.33 22.48 -72.51
C ASP A 208 -1.62 22.87 -71.73
N ASP A 209 -2.67 23.17 -72.49
CA ASP A 209 -3.98 23.78 -72.21
C ASP A 209 -4.83 23.29 -71.01
N GLY A 210 -5.71 24.20 -70.54
CA GLY A 210 -7.06 23.82 -70.13
C GLY A 210 -7.54 24.24 -68.73
N ALA A 211 -8.32 25.33 -68.70
CA ALA A 211 -9.50 25.55 -67.86
C ALA A 211 -9.54 25.03 -66.39
N ASN A 212 -9.61 25.98 -65.45
CA ASN A 212 -10.78 26.22 -64.58
C ASN A 212 -10.37 26.76 -63.20
N LYS A 213 -11.19 27.70 -62.74
CA LYS A 213 -11.17 28.43 -61.49
C LYS A 213 -11.54 27.55 -60.29
N ASP A 214 -11.22 28.12 -59.12
CA ASP A 214 -11.81 27.87 -57.79
C ASP A 214 -11.24 26.69 -57.00
N ASP A 215 -10.31 27.00 -56.07
CA ASP A 215 -10.44 26.66 -54.64
C ASP A 215 -9.17 27.04 -53.87
N VAL A 216 -9.09 28.31 -53.45
CA VAL A 216 -8.18 28.72 -52.36
C VAL A 216 -8.92 28.45 -51.06
N VAL A 217 -8.65 27.31 -50.44
CA VAL A 217 -9.12 27.02 -49.07
C VAL A 217 -8.26 27.85 -48.10
N VAL A 218 -8.82 28.98 -47.65
CA VAL A 218 -8.29 29.74 -46.52
C VAL A 218 -8.56 28.92 -45.26
N VAL A 219 -7.53 28.30 -44.68
CA VAL A 219 -7.62 27.71 -43.34
C VAL A 219 -7.46 28.84 -42.32
N ASP A 220 -8.60 29.34 -41.84
CA ASP A 220 -8.67 30.34 -40.78
C ASP A 220 -8.24 29.69 -39.45
N ILE A 221 -7.02 29.96 -39.00
CA ILE A 221 -6.50 29.45 -37.72
C ILE A 221 -7.02 30.38 -36.62
N MET A 222 -8.06 29.93 -35.91
CA MET A 222 -8.57 30.62 -34.74
C MET A 222 -7.47 30.74 -33.66
N PRO A 223 -7.25 31.92 -33.04
CA PRO A 223 -6.24 32.08 -32.00
C PRO A 223 -6.61 31.27 -30.74
N PRO A 224 -5.61 30.76 -30.00
CA PRO A 224 -5.85 29.93 -28.82
C PRO A 224 -6.57 30.70 -27.70
N PRO A 225 -7.39 30.02 -26.89
CA PRO A 225 -8.13 30.66 -25.80
C PRO A 225 -7.19 31.22 -24.71
N PRO A 226 -7.57 32.33 -24.06
CA PRO A 226 -6.76 32.93 -23.01
C PRO A 226 -6.66 32.02 -21.77
N PRO A 227 -5.55 32.10 -21.02
CA PRO A 227 -5.33 31.25 -19.85
C PRO A 227 -6.36 31.53 -18.73
N PRO A 228 -6.68 30.52 -17.89
CA PRO A 228 -7.62 30.69 -16.78
C PRO A 228 -7.12 31.75 -15.79
N LEU A 229 -8.01 32.63 -15.33
CA LEU A 229 -7.70 33.63 -14.30
C LEU A 229 -7.19 32.93 -13.03
N ALA A 230 -6.07 33.45 -12.49
CA ALA A 230 -5.52 32.98 -11.23
C ALA A 230 -6.53 33.15 -10.08
N PRO A 231 -6.64 32.18 -9.15
CA PRO A 231 -7.51 32.31 -7.99
C PRO A 231 -7.04 33.44 -7.07
N PRO A 232 -7.96 34.12 -6.36
CA PRO A 232 -7.61 35.24 -5.48
C PRO A 232 -6.70 34.78 -4.33
N ALA A 233 -5.73 35.63 -3.99
CA ALA A 233 -4.76 35.37 -2.94
C ALA A 233 -5.46 35.10 -1.59
N VAL A 234 -5.16 33.96 -0.99
CA VAL A 234 -5.58 33.62 0.38
C VAL A 234 -4.80 34.52 1.35
N ILE A 235 -5.49 35.44 2.01
CA ILE A 235 -4.93 36.25 3.10
C ILE A 235 -4.77 35.33 4.30
N ILE A 236 -3.53 34.93 4.59
CA ILE A 236 -3.18 34.19 5.82
C ILE A 236 -3.13 35.21 6.97
N PRO A 237 -3.92 35.04 8.06
CA PRO A 237 -3.80 35.89 9.23
C PRO A 237 -2.47 35.64 9.95
N GLN A 238 -1.73 36.71 10.24
CA GLN A 238 -0.50 36.63 11.04
C GLN A 238 -0.80 36.11 12.47
N PRO A 239 0.03 35.22 13.04
CA PRO A 239 -0.15 34.75 14.40
C PRO A 239 0.09 35.90 15.39
N ARG A 240 -0.88 36.09 16.30
CA ARG A 240 -0.85 37.06 17.38
C ARG A 240 0.25 36.66 18.38
N THR A 241 1.25 37.50 18.57
CA THR A 241 2.27 37.37 19.64
C THR A 241 1.57 37.40 21.00
N VAL A 242 1.73 36.32 21.76
CA VAL A 242 1.34 36.28 23.17
C VAL A 242 2.54 36.79 23.97
N GLU A 243 2.46 38.02 24.48
CA GLU A 243 3.38 38.51 25.51
C GLU A 243 3.09 37.76 26.81
N VAL A 244 4.12 37.06 27.31
CA VAL A 244 4.12 36.45 28.64
C VAL A 244 4.59 37.53 29.62
N VAL A 245 3.68 37.97 30.49
CA VAL A 245 3.98 38.77 31.69
C VAL A 245 3.86 37.87 32.90
#